data_AF-A0A2I0CWH9-F1
#
_entry.id   AF-A0A2I0CWH9-F1
#
_cell.length_a   1.000
_cell.length_b   1.000
_cell.length_c   1.000
_cell.angle_alpha   90.00
_cell.angle_beta   90.00
_cell.angle_gamma   90.00
#
_symmetry.space_group_name_H-M   'P 1'
#
loop_
_entity.id
_entity.type
_entity.pdbx_description
1 polymer ?
#
loop_
_entity_poly.entity_id
_entity_poly.type
_entity_poly.pdbx_seq_one_letter_code
_entity_poly.pdbx_strand_id
1 'polypeptide(L)' 'MTGITMLDESIAAVREQNLGNDSAISEALMKKIRVYNYVPPGVAEAYARAIMDEYKKGIEKE' A
#
# COMPACT_ATOMS: atom_id res chain seq x y z
N MET A 1 8.30 9.45 -5.20
CA MET A 1 6.87 9.82 -5.30
C MET A 1 6.26 8.96 -6.39
N THR A 2 5.47 7.97 -6.02
CA THR A 2 4.95 6.90 -6.92
C THR A 2 3.77 7.36 -7.79
N GLY A 3 3.31 8.62 -7.66
CA GLY A 3 2.16 9.15 -8.39
C GLY A 3 0.82 8.50 -8.01
N ILE A 4 0.80 7.74 -6.91
CA ILE A 4 -0.39 7.03 -6.43
C ILE A 4 -1.24 7.99 -5.60
N THR A 5 -2.49 8.17 -6.02
CA THR A 5 -3.46 9.04 -5.34
C THR A 5 -3.84 8.42 -3.99
N MET A 6 -3.85 9.23 -2.93
CA MET A 6 -4.21 8.84 -1.55
C MET A 6 -3.31 7.74 -0.94
N LEU A 7 -2.03 7.68 -1.33
CA LEU A 7 -1.11 6.65 -0.84
C LEU A 7 -0.84 6.77 0.66
N ASP A 8 -0.50 7.97 1.14
CA ASP A 8 -0.12 8.20 2.53
C ASP A 8 -1.31 7.93 3.48
N GLU A 9 -2.51 8.37 3.12
CA GLU A 9 -3.75 8.09 3.87
C GLU A 9 -4.15 6.61 3.81
N SER A 10 -3.78 5.92 2.73
CA SER A 10 -3.98 4.46 2.63
C SER A 10 -3.02 3.72 3.54
N ILE A 11 -1.75 4.15 3.60
CA ILE A 11 -0.73 3.60 4.49
C ILE A 11 -1.12 3.82 5.96
N ALA A 12 -1.46 5.05 6.35
CA ALA A 12 -1.86 5.37 7.72
C ALA A 12 -3.03 4.50 8.21
N ALA A 13 -4.10 4.41 7.40
CA ALA A 13 -5.27 3.61 7.74
C ALA A 13 -5.01 2.10 7.80
N VAL A 14 -4.02 1.58 7.06
CA VAL A 14 -3.63 0.16 7.16
C VAL A 14 -2.72 -0.08 8.37
N ARG A 15 -1.90 0.89 8.78
CA ARG A 15 -1.13 0.79 10.03
C ARG A 15 -2.04 0.68 11.24
N GLU A 16 -3.12 1.46 11.28
CA GLU A 16 -4.11 1.40 12.37
C GLU A 16 -4.77 0.03 12.53
N GLN A 17 -4.83 -0.78 11.46
CA GLN A 17 -5.40 -2.13 11.51
C GLN A 17 -4.47 -3.17 12.16
N ASN A 18 -3.19 -2.83 12.40
CA ASN A 18 -2.19 -3.66 13.07
C ASN A 18 -2.17 -5.11 12.54
N LEU A 19 -2.14 -5.24 11.21
CA LEU A 19 -2.16 -6.53 10.52
C LEU A 19 -0.85 -7.29 10.75
N GLY A 20 -0.94 -8.57 11.13
CA GLY A 20 0.20 -9.32 11.65
C GLY A 20 1.19 -9.88 10.62
N ASN A 21 1.01 -9.63 9.32
CA ASN A 21 1.96 -10.08 8.29
C ASN A 21 1.91 -9.24 7.01
N ASP A 22 3.03 -9.25 6.27
CA ASP A 22 3.22 -8.50 5.02
C ASP A 22 2.18 -8.82 3.94
N SER A 23 1.70 -10.07 3.85
CA SER A 23 0.71 -10.46 2.85
C SER A 23 -0.63 -9.76 3.11
N ALA A 24 -1.09 -9.79 4.37
CA ALA A 24 -2.32 -9.12 4.78
C ALA A 24 -2.22 -7.59 4.60
N ILE A 25 -1.06 -7.00 4.92
CA ILE A 25 -0.80 -5.57 4.72
C ILE A 25 -0.87 -5.22 3.23
N SER A 26 -0.17 -5.99 2.38
CA SER A 26 -0.15 -5.78 0.93
C SER A 26 -1.54 -5.87 0.31
N GLU A 27 -2.34 -6.87 0.71
CA GLU A 27 -3.72 -7.03 0.26
C GLU A 27 -4.61 -5.86 0.70
N ALA A 28 -4.52 -5.47 1.98
CA ALA A 28 -5.29 -4.36 2.52
C ALA A 28 -4.96 -3.03 1.83
N LEU A 29 -3.67 -2.77 1.60
CA LEU A 29 -3.21 -1.61 0.86
C LEU A 29 -3.76 -1.64 -0.56
N MET A 30 -3.53 -2.72 -1.32
CA MET A 30 -4.01 -2.86 -2.69
C MET A 30 -5.52 -2.67 -2.81
N LYS A 31 -6.31 -3.19 -1.86
CA LYS A 31 -7.76 -3.00 -1.81
C LYS A 31 -8.13 -1.52 -1.66
N LYS A 32 -7.44 -0.80 -0.78
CA LYS A 32 -7.69 0.63 -0.51
C LYS A 32 -7.25 1.51 -1.68
N ILE A 33 -6.09 1.24 -2.27
CA ILE A 33 -5.53 2.06 -3.36
C ILE A 33 -6.37 1.93 -4.64
N ARG A 34 -6.90 0.73 -4.92
CA ARG A 34 -7.78 0.46 -6.07
C ARG A 34 -9.11 1.23 -6.05
N VAL A 35 -9.51 1.80 -4.92
CA VAL A 35 -10.68 2.68 -4.83
C VAL A 35 -10.44 3.99 -5.58
N TYR A 36 -9.20 4.49 -5.56
CA TYR A 36 -8.84 5.80 -6.09
C TYR A 36 -7.99 5.73 -7.36
N ASN A 37 -7.43 4.55 -7.67
CA ASN A 37 -6.48 4.37 -8.76
C ASN A 37 -6.87 3.13 -9.59
N TYR A 38 -6.79 3.25 -10.92
CA TYR A 38 -6.86 2.09 -11.79
C TYR A 38 -5.54 1.32 -11.73
N VAL A 39 -5.61 0.02 -11.41
CA VAL A 39 -4.45 -0.87 -11.41
C VAL A 39 -4.66 -1.95 -12.46
N PRO A 40 -3.97 -1.88 -13.61
CA PRO A 40 -4.04 -2.93 -14.62
C PRO A 40 -3.56 -4.28 -14.04
N PRO A 41 -4.19 -5.41 -14.40
CA PRO A 41 -3.81 -6.73 -13.87
C PRO A 41 -2.33 -7.08 -14.11
N GLY A 42 -1.78 -6.71 -15.28
CA GLY A 42 -0.39 -7.00 -15.65
C GLY A 42 0.66 -6.24 -14.84
N VAL A 43 0.26 -5.22 -14.05
CA VAL A 43 1.18 -4.45 -13.19
C VAL A 43 0.80 -4.51 -11.71
N ALA A 44 -0.20 -5.33 -11.34
CA ALA A 44 -0.71 -5.40 -9.99
C ALA A 44 0.37 -5.81 -8.98
N GLU A 45 1.25 -6.75 -9.36
CA GLU A 45 2.35 -7.20 -8.50
C GLU A 45 3.41 -6.10 -8.31
N ALA A 46 3.76 -5.38 -9.37
CA ALA A 46 4.69 -4.25 -9.30
C ALA A 46 4.12 -3.12 -8.41
N TYR A 47 2.82 -2.86 -8.53
CA TYR A 47 2.10 -1.94 -7.64
C TYR A 47 2.19 -2.38 -6.18
N ALA A 48 1.86 -3.64 -5.89
CA ALA A 48 1.90 -4.18 -4.54
C ALA A 48 3.29 -4.05 -3.92
N ARG A 49 4.35 -4.38 -4.68
CA ARG A 49 5.74 -4.21 -4.23
C ARG A 49 6.07 -2.74 -3.93
N ALA A 50 5.79 -1.82 -4.86
CA ALA A 50 6.08 -0.40 -4.67
C ALA A 50 5.34 0.20 -3.48
N ILE A 51 4.08 -0.18 -3.26
CA ILE A 51 3.28 0.27 -2.14
C ILE A 51 3.81 -0.28 -0.81
N MET A 52 4.20 -1.56 -0.79
CA MET A 52 4.82 -2.18 0.39
C MET A 52 6.17 -1.55 0.75
N ASP A 53 6.98 -1.18 -0.25
CA ASP A 53 8.24 -0.47 -0.01
C ASP A 53 7.99 0.89 0.65
N GLU A 54 7.01 1.67 0.17
CA GLU A 54 6.64 2.94 0.81
C GLU A 54 6.04 2.73 2.22
N TYR A 55 5.22 1.70 2.41
CA TYR A 55 4.70 1.32 3.72
C TYR A 55 5.83 1.04 4.72
N LYS A 56 6.85 0.28 4.31
CA LYS A 56 8.00 -0.08 5.16
C LYS A 56 8.95 1.08 5.43
N LYS A 57 9.21 1.93 4.43
CA LYS A 57 10.03 3.15 4.62
C LYS A 57 9.51 4.07 5.71
N GLY A 58 8.19 4.16 5.86
CA GLY A 58 7.63 4.97 6.93
C GLY A 58 7.66 4.29 8.31
N ILE A 59 8.00 2.99 8.42
CA ILE A 59 8.20 2.31 9.71
C ILE A 59 9.61 2.62 10.22
N GLU A 60 10.60 2.70 9.32
CA GLU A 60 11.99 3.03 9.67
C GLU A 60 12.18 4.50 10.11
N LYS A 61 11.16 5.34 9.96
CA LYS A 61 11.19 6.77 10.30
C LYS A 61 10.48 7.11 11.62
N GLU A 62 9.86 6.15 12.29
CA GLU A 62 9.19 6.32 13.59
C GLU A 62 10.07 5.85 14.76
#